data_AF-A0A2N1XIV1-F1
#
_entry.id   AF-A0A2N1XIV1-F1
#
_cell.length_a   1.000
_cell.length_b   1.000
_cell.length_c   1.000
_cell.angle_alpha   90.00
_cell.angle_beta   90.00
_cell.angle_gamma   90.00
#
_symmetry.space_group_name_H-M   'P 1'
#
loop_
_entity.id
_entity.type
_entity.pdbx_description
1 polymer ?
#
loop_
_entity_poly.entity_id
_entity_poly.type
_entity_poly.pdbx_seq_one_letter_code
_entity_poly.pdbx_strand_id
1 'polypeptide(L)'
;MAAEHDGALFVDGSHLSVTELLAIDGDVGAQTGNVDSRIPVQVKGHVVAGYQVKSLKDVIVDHNVEDAIVRAGGSVVVKEGIRGHASEVFSPHDVQAGFIENANVFANGDITVRSSVLNSALSANGSITVGGKNAGKGSLMGGVAHASRVIEVVSLGASTYARTEVTVGMSSDTRERLDELQAELTVRETELLTLAQLEERIRTRPPADLAEVSARLEATRAKAEARQAELQQARAELLAALGELGAARVVVHRQCHPGVVVRIHGHSYEVGSELGPGQFMLEDGALVFVPR
;
A
#
# COMPACT_ATOMS: atom_id res chain seq x y z
N MET A 1 -2.38 4.07 38.46
CA MET A 1 -1.82 5.43 38.55
C MET A 1 -2.78 6.33 37.81
N ALA A 2 -3.19 7.44 38.42
CA ALA A 2 -4.10 8.38 37.79
C ALA A 2 -3.36 9.07 36.64
N ALA A 3 -3.93 9.03 35.43
CA ALA A 3 -3.41 9.77 34.29
C ALA A 3 -3.78 11.24 34.45
N GLU A 4 -2.78 12.12 34.49
CA GLU A 4 -2.98 13.57 34.32
C GLU A 4 -3.32 13.84 32.85
N HIS A 5 -4.43 14.55 32.62
CA HIS A 5 -4.84 14.97 31.28
C HIS A 5 -4.18 16.31 30.96
N ASP A 6 -3.16 16.30 30.10
CA ASP A 6 -2.53 17.52 29.60
C ASP A 6 -3.32 18.02 28.37
N GLY A 7 -4.12 19.07 28.54
CA GLY A 7 -4.86 19.67 27.42
C GLY A 7 -3.93 20.33 26.39
N ALA A 8 -4.16 20.13 25.10
CA ALA A 8 -3.49 20.87 24.02
C ALA A 8 -4.25 22.15 23.70
N LEU A 9 -3.56 23.30 23.73
CA LEU A 9 -4.11 24.60 23.39
C LEU A 9 -3.98 24.85 21.89
N PHE A 10 -5.10 24.90 21.17
CA PHE A 10 -5.15 25.45 19.81
C PHE A 10 -5.61 26.91 19.87
N VAL A 11 -4.85 27.81 19.25
CA VAL A 11 -5.21 29.24 19.12
C VAL A 11 -5.39 29.55 17.65
N ASP A 12 -6.63 29.67 17.21
CA ASP A 12 -6.99 30.30 15.94
C ASP A 12 -7.73 31.61 16.24
N GLY A 13 -7.04 32.74 16.02
CA GLY A 13 -7.50 34.12 15.81
C GLY A 13 -8.54 34.78 16.73
N SER A 14 -9.51 34.04 17.26
CA SER A 14 -10.63 34.50 18.08
C SER A 14 -11.25 33.43 19.00
N HIS A 15 -10.84 32.15 18.91
CA HIS A 15 -11.42 31.06 19.71
C HIS A 15 -10.35 30.24 20.42
N LEU A 16 -10.54 30.04 21.74
CA LEU A 16 -9.66 29.24 22.59
C LEU A 16 -10.35 27.90 22.87
N SER A 17 -9.87 26.82 22.24
CA SER A 17 -10.37 25.46 22.50
C SER A 17 -9.32 24.65 23.24
N VAL A 18 -9.68 24.13 24.42
CA VAL A 18 -8.89 23.12 25.14
C VAL A 18 -9.31 21.76 24.60
N THR A 19 -8.43 21.09 23.87
CA THR A 19 -8.66 19.71 23.47
C THR A 19 -8.00 18.79 24.50
N GLU A 20 -8.76 17.87 25.07
CA GLU A 20 -8.19 16.82 25.92
C GLU A 20 -7.18 16.00 25.10
N LEU A 21 -5.95 15.89 25.59
CA LEU A 21 -4.85 15.13 25.00
C LEU A 21 -4.24 14.26 26.10
N LEU A 22 -3.89 13.02 25.78
CA LEU A 22 -3.07 12.18 26.64
C LEU A 22 -1.61 12.40 26.24
N ALA A 23 -0.87 13.19 27.03
CA ALA A 23 0.56 13.35 26.86
C ALA A 23 1.33 12.30 27.66
N ILE A 24 2.27 11.63 27.01
CA ILE A 24 3.20 10.69 27.65
C ILE A 24 4.57 11.34 27.60
N ASP A 25 5.07 11.73 28.77
CA ASP A 25 6.36 12.39 28.95
C ASP A 25 7.50 11.36 28.93
N GLY A 26 7.81 10.87 27.73
CA GLY A 26 8.85 9.86 27.50
C GLY A 26 8.38 8.77 26.54
N ASP A 27 9.01 7.61 26.65
CA ASP A 27 8.81 6.49 25.74
C ASP A 27 7.58 5.65 26.12
N VAL A 28 6.90 5.13 25.10
CA VAL A 28 5.97 4.01 25.25
C VAL A 28 6.81 2.74 25.16
N GLY A 29 7.02 2.09 26.32
CA GLY A 29 7.87 0.91 26.46
C GLY A 29 7.60 0.16 27.76
N ALA A 30 8.59 -0.55 28.31
CA ALA A 30 8.39 -1.42 29.48
C ALA A 30 7.83 -0.74 30.73
N GLN A 31 8.15 0.53 30.93
CA GLN A 31 7.66 1.30 32.08
C GLN A 31 6.22 1.79 31.88
N THR A 32 5.88 2.21 30.66
CA THR A 32 4.58 2.79 30.30
C THR A 32 3.54 1.70 29.97
N GLY A 33 3.99 0.59 29.39
CA GLY A 33 3.14 -0.43 28.79
C GLY A 33 2.51 0.03 27.49
N ASN A 34 1.58 -0.78 26.98
CA ASN A 34 0.78 -0.43 25.81
C ASN A 34 -0.23 0.66 26.13
N VAL A 35 -0.50 1.53 25.18
CA VAL A 35 -1.44 2.66 25.34
C VAL A 35 -2.70 2.38 24.54
N ASP A 36 -3.86 2.53 25.19
CA ASP A 36 -5.18 2.49 24.56
C ASP A 36 -6.00 3.70 25.06
N SER A 37 -6.28 4.64 24.17
CA SER A 37 -6.89 5.93 24.50
C SER A 37 -8.11 6.23 23.63
N ARG A 38 -9.11 6.90 24.22
CA ARG A 38 -10.28 7.42 23.49
C ARG A 38 -10.08 8.86 22.99
N ILE A 39 -9.08 9.54 23.51
CA ILE A 39 -8.70 10.92 23.16
C ILE A 39 -7.38 10.91 22.39
N PRO A 40 -6.99 12.02 21.73
CA PRO A 40 -5.69 12.11 21.09
C PRO A 40 -4.55 11.72 22.04
N VAL A 41 -3.47 11.17 21.48
CA VAL A 41 -2.28 10.77 22.24
C VAL A 41 -1.06 11.50 21.67
N GLN A 42 -0.24 12.09 22.54
CA GLN A 42 1.10 12.55 22.19
C GLN A 42 2.12 11.78 22.99
N VAL A 43 2.98 11.03 22.31
CA VAL A 43 4.16 10.41 22.87
C VAL A 43 5.32 11.37 22.63
N LYS A 44 5.85 11.98 23.69
CA LYS A 44 7.01 12.88 23.56
C LYS A 44 8.33 12.14 23.32
N GLY A 45 8.35 10.84 23.59
CA GLY A 45 9.47 9.92 23.34
C GLY A 45 9.28 9.07 22.07
N HIS A 46 9.85 7.87 22.13
CA HIS A 46 9.73 6.81 21.14
C HIS A 46 8.55 5.88 21.46
N VAL A 47 8.06 5.15 20.45
CA VAL A 47 7.34 3.90 20.68
C VAL A 47 8.31 2.76 20.42
N VAL A 48 8.74 2.10 21.49
CA VAL A 48 9.85 1.12 21.42
C VAL A 48 9.36 -0.27 21.01
N ALA A 49 10.30 -1.11 20.61
CA ALA A 49 10.05 -2.44 20.06
C ALA A 49 9.12 -3.29 20.94
N GLY A 50 8.12 -3.89 20.29
CA GLY A 50 7.16 -4.80 20.92
C GLY A 50 6.00 -4.11 21.66
N TYR A 51 5.92 -2.78 21.63
CA TYR A 51 4.82 -2.02 22.24
C TYR A 51 3.86 -1.46 21.19
N GLN A 52 2.69 -1.03 21.65
CA GLN A 52 1.66 -0.44 20.80
C GLN A 52 1.04 0.82 21.41
N VAL A 53 0.64 1.73 20.53
CA VAL A 53 -0.19 2.90 20.84
C VAL A 53 -1.46 2.83 20.00
N LYS A 54 -2.61 2.83 20.66
CA LYS A 54 -3.93 2.88 20.03
C LYS A 54 -4.67 4.12 20.53
N SER A 55 -5.22 4.88 19.60
CA SER A 55 -6.14 5.99 19.91
C SER A 55 -7.37 5.93 19.02
N LEU A 56 -8.54 6.28 19.54
CA LEU A 56 -9.73 6.55 18.73
C LEU A 56 -9.68 7.90 17.98
N LYS A 57 -8.64 8.70 18.23
CA LYS A 57 -8.39 10.02 17.64
C LYS A 57 -6.96 10.04 17.08
N ASP A 58 -6.35 11.22 17.01
CA ASP A 58 -5.02 11.41 16.46
C ASP A 58 -3.92 10.82 17.36
N VAL A 59 -2.81 10.42 16.75
CA VAL A 59 -1.58 10.03 17.47
C VAL A 59 -0.41 10.85 16.95
N ILE A 60 0.31 11.48 17.87
CA ILE A 60 1.56 12.19 17.60
C ILE A 60 2.68 11.45 18.33
N VAL A 61 3.74 11.09 17.61
CA VAL A 61 4.99 10.56 18.16
C VAL A 61 6.09 11.56 17.81
N ASP A 62 6.73 12.12 18.83
CA ASP A 62 7.72 13.17 18.64
C ASP A 62 9.07 12.64 18.16
N HIS A 63 9.39 11.37 18.47
CA HIS A 63 10.58 10.68 17.95
C HIS A 63 10.21 9.52 17.01
N ASN A 64 10.84 8.35 17.19
CA ASN A 64 10.70 7.22 16.28
C ASN A 64 9.67 6.20 16.77
N VAL A 65 9.05 5.51 15.82
CA VAL A 65 8.36 4.24 16.03
C VAL A 65 9.32 3.13 15.59
N GLU A 66 9.72 2.25 16.51
CA GLU A 66 10.75 1.23 16.27
C GLU A 66 10.20 -0.16 16.59
N ASP A 67 10.05 -1.04 15.59
CA ASP A 67 9.44 -2.37 15.70
C ASP A 67 8.15 -2.39 16.56
N ALA A 68 7.26 -1.43 16.30
CA ALA A 68 6.09 -1.15 17.13
C ALA A 68 4.84 -0.81 16.31
N ILE A 69 3.67 -0.91 16.96
CA ILE A 69 2.37 -0.73 16.29
C ILE A 69 1.71 0.57 16.73
N VAL A 70 1.38 1.45 15.77
CA VAL A 70 0.60 2.67 16.03
C VAL A 70 -0.70 2.63 15.23
N ARG A 71 -1.83 2.73 15.91
CA ARG A 71 -3.16 2.80 15.27
C ARG A 71 -3.95 4.00 15.79
N ALA A 72 -4.38 4.85 14.88
CA ALA A 72 -5.21 6.01 15.18
C ALA A 72 -6.61 5.86 14.56
N GLY A 73 -7.62 6.44 15.19
CA GLY A 73 -8.93 6.71 14.59
C GLY A 73 -8.97 8.04 13.84
N GLY A 74 -8.00 8.92 14.10
CA GLY A 74 -7.69 10.12 13.35
C GLY A 74 -6.38 9.98 12.57
N SER A 75 -5.65 11.09 12.39
CA SER A 75 -4.36 11.12 11.68
C SER A 75 -3.19 10.67 12.56
N VAL A 76 -2.09 10.24 11.93
CA VAL A 76 -0.83 9.91 12.63
C VAL A 76 0.29 10.83 12.18
N VAL A 77 1.03 11.39 13.13
CA VAL A 77 2.25 12.17 12.87
C VAL A 77 3.42 11.56 13.64
N VAL A 78 4.43 11.10 12.92
CA VAL A 78 5.73 10.67 13.48
C VAL A 78 6.79 11.67 13.06
N LYS A 79 7.19 12.58 13.95
CA LYS A 79 8.03 13.72 13.58
C LYS A 79 9.43 13.32 13.07
N GLU A 80 9.97 12.22 13.60
CA GLU A 80 11.21 11.62 13.10
C GLU A 80 10.94 10.51 12.09
N GLY A 81 10.88 9.24 12.45
CA GLY A 81 10.64 8.19 11.47
C GLY A 81 10.10 6.89 12.03
N ILE A 82 9.72 6.03 11.10
CA ILE A 82 9.16 4.71 11.37
C ILE A 82 10.19 3.71 10.88
N ARG A 83 10.64 2.79 11.75
CA ARG A 83 11.64 1.80 11.39
C ARG A 83 11.38 0.42 11.97
N GLY A 84 11.83 -0.61 11.26
CA GLY A 84 11.85 -1.99 11.72
C GLY A 84 10.73 -2.84 11.13
N HIS A 85 11.04 -4.11 10.87
CA HIS A 85 10.18 -5.07 10.17
C HIS A 85 8.83 -5.32 10.85
N ALA A 86 8.76 -5.13 12.17
CA ALA A 86 7.52 -5.25 12.93
C ALA A 86 6.76 -3.93 13.05
N SER A 87 7.28 -2.82 12.50
CA SER A 87 6.60 -1.54 12.56
C SER A 87 5.40 -1.49 11.62
N GLU A 88 4.25 -1.19 12.20
CA GLU A 88 2.98 -1.03 11.51
C GLU A 88 2.30 0.26 11.96
N VAL A 89 1.99 1.14 11.00
CA VAL A 89 1.22 2.36 11.26
C VAL A 89 -0.06 2.33 10.45
N PHE A 90 -1.19 2.55 11.13
CA PHE A 90 -2.51 2.59 10.52
C PHE A 90 -3.25 3.87 10.89
N SER A 91 -3.81 4.53 9.88
CA SER A 91 -4.74 5.64 10.05
C SER A 91 -5.87 5.59 9.01
N PRO A 92 -7.13 5.86 9.39
CA PRO A 92 -8.21 6.09 8.43
C PRO A 92 -8.16 7.51 7.81
N HIS A 93 -7.16 8.31 8.16
CA HIS A 93 -6.90 9.65 7.63
C HIS A 93 -5.44 9.70 7.13
N ASP A 94 -4.71 10.78 7.40
CA ASP A 94 -3.38 11.01 6.87
C ASP A 94 -2.30 10.46 7.80
N VAL A 95 -1.17 10.06 7.20
CA VAL A 95 0.06 9.70 7.92
C VAL A 95 1.21 10.60 7.47
N GLN A 96 1.89 11.21 8.44
CA GLN A 96 3.10 11.99 8.20
C GLN A 96 4.28 11.37 8.93
N ALA A 97 5.40 11.19 8.23
CA ALA A 97 6.64 10.69 8.79
C ALA A 97 7.85 11.46 8.24
N GLY A 98 8.92 11.61 9.01
CA GLY A 98 10.17 12.15 8.46
C GLY A 98 10.87 11.16 7.52
N PHE A 99 10.98 9.89 7.92
CA PHE A 99 11.45 8.77 7.08
C PHE A 99 10.71 7.46 7.43
N ILE A 100 10.74 6.49 6.52
CA ILE A 100 10.16 5.15 6.73
C ILE A 100 11.18 4.11 6.26
N GLU A 101 11.52 3.14 7.11
CA GLU A 101 12.53 2.12 6.81
C GLU A 101 12.09 0.73 7.29
N ASN A 102 12.05 -0.25 6.38
CA ASN A 102 11.65 -1.62 6.70
C ASN A 102 10.26 -1.74 7.35
N ALA A 103 9.32 -0.84 7.09
CA ALA A 103 8.05 -0.76 7.82
C ALA A 103 6.82 -0.81 6.90
N ASN A 104 5.65 -1.05 7.51
CA ASN A 104 4.36 -1.06 6.83
C ASN A 104 3.52 0.14 7.27
N VAL A 105 3.03 0.94 6.32
CA VAL A 105 2.20 2.11 6.62
C VAL A 105 0.97 2.12 5.74
N PHE A 106 -0.19 2.20 6.39
CA PHE A 106 -1.50 2.28 5.76
C PHE A 106 -2.21 3.58 6.16
N ALA A 107 -2.71 4.29 5.15
CA ALA A 107 -3.53 5.48 5.30
C ALA A 107 -4.76 5.38 4.40
N ASN A 108 -5.95 5.66 4.92
CA ASN A 108 -7.12 5.88 4.06
C ASN A 108 -7.19 7.33 3.52
N GLY A 109 -6.23 8.19 3.90
CA GLY A 109 -5.95 9.50 3.31
C GLY A 109 -4.59 9.53 2.60
N ASP A 110 -3.84 10.61 2.79
CA ASP A 110 -2.53 10.83 2.19
C ASP A 110 -1.38 10.31 3.09
N ILE A 111 -0.29 9.86 2.47
CA ILE A 111 0.98 9.57 3.16
C ILE A 111 2.02 10.60 2.72
N THR A 112 2.55 11.36 3.68
CA THR A 112 3.62 12.33 3.42
C THR A 112 4.89 11.93 4.16
N VAL A 113 5.97 11.76 3.41
CA VAL A 113 7.30 11.42 3.94
C VAL A 113 8.29 12.52 3.60
N ARG A 114 8.97 13.06 4.62
CA ARG A 114 9.84 14.22 4.43
C ARG A 114 11.12 13.91 3.65
N SER A 115 11.78 12.78 3.90
CA SER A 115 13.12 12.50 3.34
C SER A 115 13.23 11.22 2.52
N SER A 116 12.84 10.07 3.06
CA SER A 116 13.12 8.79 2.40
C SER A 116 12.22 7.66 2.87
N VAL A 117 11.93 6.76 1.93
CA VAL A 117 11.28 5.48 2.13
C VAL A 117 12.24 4.40 1.67
N LEU A 118 12.62 3.48 2.56
CA LEU A 118 13.56 2.41 2.29
C LEU A 118 12.91 1.06 2.61
N ASN A 119 12.88 0.15 1.62
CA ASN A 119 12.43 -1.24 1.77
C ASN A 119 11.12 -1.39 2.58
N SER A 120 10.14 -0.54 2.28
CA SER A 120 8.90 -0.42 3.05
C SER A 120 7.68 -0.69 2.17
N ALA A 121 6.54 -1.00 2.79
CA ALA A 121 5.25 -1.11 2.11
C ALA A 121 4.35 0.07 2.50
N LEU A 122 3.97 0.88 1.52
CA LEU A 122 3.07 2.02 1.72
C LEU A 122 1.76 1.79 0.97
N SER A 123 0.62 2.05 1.61
CA SER A 123 -0.70 2.02 0.98
C SER A 123 -1.52 3.22 1.39
N ALA A 124 -1.90 4.05 0.42
CA ALA A 124 -2.69 5.26 0.59
C ALA A 124 -3.93 5.22 -0.30
N ASN A 125 -5.12 5.43 0.26
CA ASN A 125 -6.32 5.69 -0.57
C ASN A 125 -6.38 7.14 -1.09
N GLY A 126 -5.41 7.98 -0.72
CA GLY A 126 -5.13 9.28 -1.32
C GLY A 126 -3.88 9.26 -2.20
N SER A 127 -2.92 10.12 -1.86
CA SER A 127 -1.65 10.32 -2.54
C SER A 127 -0.47 9.95 -1.64
N ILE A 128 0.66 9.57 -2.24
CA ILE A 128 1.93 9.40 -1.51
C ILE A 128 2.91 10.47 -1.99
N THR A 129 3.45 11.26 -1.07
CA THR A 129 4.50 12.25 -1.36
C THR A 129 5.76 11.91 -0.59
N VAL A 130 6.88 11.65 -1.28
CA VAL A 130 8.20 11.41 -0.67
C VAL A 130 9.16 12.52 -1.07
N GLY A 131 9.23 13.54 -0.23
CA GLY A 131 9.80 14.83 -0.57
C GLY A 131 8.91 15.59 -1.56
N GLY A 132 8.61 16.85 -1.26
CA GLY A 132 7.85 17.70 -2.18
C GLY A 132 8.69 18.22 -3.34
N LYS A 133 8.05 18.82 -4.34
CA LYS A 133 8.69 19.48 -5.50
C LYS A 133 9.92 20.35 -5.19
N ASN A 134 9.94 21.03 -4.04
CA ASN A 134 11.03 21.92 -3.62
C ASN A 134 11.97 21.28 -2.58
N ALA A 135 11.79 20.01 -2.26
CA ALA A 135 12.63 19.32 -1.31
C ALA A 135 13.95 18.89 -1.98
N GLY A 136 15.08 19.16 -1.33
CA GLY A 136 16.38 18.67 -1.79
C GLY A 136 16.59 17.16 -1.56
N LYS A 137 15.64 16.49 -0.91
CA LYS A 137 15.65 15.07 -0.54
C LYS A 137 14.23 14.51 -0.66
N GLY A 138 14.10 13.22 -0.98
CA GLY A 138 12.81 12.59 -1.24
C GLY A 138 12.95 11.32 -2.06
N SER A 139 13.53 10.27 -1.49
CA SER A 139 13.81 9.03 -2.23
C SER A 139 12.90 7.87 -1.81
N LEU A 140 12.37 7.14 -2.79
CA LEU A 140 11.65 5.89 -2.56
C LEU A 140 12.50 4.76 -3.14
N MET A 141 13.07 3.93 -2.26
CA MET A 141 14.10 2.95 -2.59
C MET A 141 13.72 1.57 -2.03
N GLY A 142 13.33 0.64 -2.89
CA GLY A 142 12.96 -0.70 -2.48
C GLY A 142 11.59 -0.78 -1.81
N GLY A 143 10.95 -1.93 -1.99
CA GLY A 143 9.61 -2.19 -1.45
C GLY A 143 8.51 -1.79 -2.43
N VAL A 144 7.32 -1.53 -1.89
CA VAL A 144 6.10 -1.33 -2.67
C VAL A 144 5.35 -0.08 -2.17
N ALA A 145 4.85 0.74 -3.09
CA ALA A 145 4.03 1.89 -2.74
C ALA A 145 2.79 1.99 -3.62
N HIS A 146 1.66 2.23 -2.97
CA HIS A 146 0.36 2.18 -3.60
C HIS A 146 -0.45 3.41 -3.25
N ALA A 147 -0.94 4.12 -4.25
CA ALA A 147 -1.76 5.30 -4.08
C ALA A 147 -2.99 5.24 -4.99
N SER A 148 -4.13 5.73 -4.55
CA SER A 148 -5.29 5.84 -5.46
C SER A 148 -5.16 7.00 -6.44
N ARG A 149 -4.43 8.07 -6.09
CA ARG A 149 -4.39 9.30 -6.89
C ARG A 149 -3.04 9.58 -7.52
N VAL A 150 -2.03 9.90 -6.72
CA VAL A 150 -0.70 10.32 -7.22
C VAL A 150 0.39 9.77 -6.32
N ILE A 151 1.50 9.37 -6.92
CA ILE A 151 2.78 9.19 -6.20
C ILE A 151 3.74 10.28 -6.69
N GLU A 152 4.19 11.14 -5.79
CA GLU A 152 5.14 12.21 -6.08
C GLU A 152 6.43 11.98 -5.28
N VAL A 153 7.56 11.90 -5.97
CA VAL A 153 8.86 11.65 -5.34
C VAL A 153 9.97 12.49 -5.98
N VAL A 154 11.04 12.77 -5.24
CA VAL A 154 12.22 13.42 -5.81
C VAL A 154 13.03 12.43 -6.64
N SER A 155 13.37 11.28 -6.05
CA SER A 155 14.08 10.19 -6.72
C SER A 155 13.36 8.85 -6.53
N LEU A 156 13.22 8.08 -7.59
CA LEU A 156 12.54 6.78 -7.57
C LEU A 156 13.51 5.64 -7.89
N GLY A 157 13.54 4.62 -7.02
CA GLY A 157 14.49 3.52 -7.10
C GLY A 157 15.88 3.88 -6.57
N ALA A 158 16.82 2.95 -6.73
CA ALA A 158 18.21 3.10 -6.30
C ALA A 158 19.18 2.55 -7.35
N SER A 159 20.42 3.05 -7.37
CA SER A 159 21.49 2.56 -8.24
C SER A 159 21.91 1.11 -7.97
N THR A 160 21.55 0.58 -6.80
CA THR A 160 21.72 -0.83 -6.43
C THR A 160 20.67 -1.76 -7.04
N TYR A 161 19.73 -1.22 -7.84
CA TYR A 161 18.63 -1.95 -8.46
C TYR A 161 17.74 -2.70 -7.47
N ALA A 162 17.59 -2.14 -6.26
CA ALA A 162 16.62 -2.64 -5.29
C ALA A 162 15.21 -2.60 -5.91
N ARG A 163 14.55 -3.76 -5.98
CA ARG A 163 13.22 -3.91 -6.59
C ARG A 163 12.26 -2.92 -5.94
N THR A 164 11.79 -1.98 -6.75
CA THR A 164 10.91 -0.89 -6.31
C THR A 164 9.68 -0.91 -7.20
N GLU A 165 8.50 -1.08 -6.60
CA GLU A 165 7.24 -1.16 -7.34
C GLU A 165 6.29 -0.07 -6.86
N VAL A 166 5.78 0.72 -7.81
CA VAL A 166 4.82 1.79 -7.52
C VAL A 166 3.55 1.57 -8.33
N THR A 167 2.39 1.57 -7.66
CA THR A 167 1.10 1.43 -8.31
C THR A 167 0.22 2.63 -8.00
N VAL A 168 -0.38 3.22 -9.04
CA VAL A 168 -1.30 4.34 -8.90
C VAL A 168 -2.63 4.07 -9.60
N GLY A 169 -3.71 4.67 -9.10
CA GLY A 169 -5.01 4.65 -9.78
C GLY A 169 -5.92 3.51 -9.35
N MET A 170 -5.70 2.95 -8.16
CA MET A 170 -6.59 1.95 -7.57
C MET A 170 -6.75 2.20 -6.06
N SER A 171 -7.96 2.04 -5.53
CA SER A 171 -8.17 1.99 -4.08
C SER A 171 -7.71 0.66 -3.51
N SER A 172 -7.46 0.64 -2.20
CA SER A 172 -7.13 -0.58 -1.46
C SER A 172 -8.23 -1.63 -1.63
N ASP A 173 -9.51 -1.24 -1.52
CA ASP A 173 -10.64 -2.16 -1.67
C ASP A 173 -10.73 -2.74 -3.09
N THR A 174 -10.57 -1.88 -4.12
CA THR A 174 -10.58 -2.35 -5.50
C THR A 174 -9.42 -3.28 -5.79
N ARG A 175 -8.25 -3.01 -5.21
CA ARG A 175 -7.09 -3.87 -5.33
C ARG A 175 -7.30 -5.21 -4.63
N GLU A 176 -7.76 -5.20 -3.39
CA GLU A 176 -8.05 -6.43 -2.65
C GLU A 176 -9.03 -7.29 -3.45
N ARG A 177 -10.04 -6.67 -4.05
CA ARG A 177 -10.97 -7.35 -4.94
C ARG A 177 -10.31 -7.92 -6.21
N LEU A 178 -9.37 -7.20 -6.82
CA LEU A 178 -8.60 -7.70 -7.97
C LEU A 178 -7.69 -8.86 -7.58
N ASP A 179 -7.04 -8.79 -6.42
CA ASP A 179 -6.16 -9.83 -5.90
C ASP A 179 -6.97 -11.10 -5.57
N GLU A 180 -8.17 -10.96 -4.99
CA GLU A 180 -9.13 -12.06 -4.80
C GLU A 180 -9.52 -12.73 -6.12
N LEU A 181 -9.91 -11.94 -7.12
CA LEU A 181 -10.28 -12.46 -8.45
C LEU A 181 -9.09 -13.16 -9.12
N GLN A 182 -7.88 -12.62 -9.00
CA GLN A 182 -6.67 -13.20 -9.57
C GLN A 182 -6.30 -14.52 -8.87
N ALA A 183 -6.46 -14.59 -7.54
CA ALA A 183 -6.25 -15.81 -6.79
C ALA A 183 -7.26 -16.90 -7.21
N GLU A 184 -8.54 -16.56 -7.35
CA GLU A 184 -9.57 -17.50 -7.81
C GLU A 184 -9.29 -18.00 -9.24
N LEU A 185 -8.87 -17.10 -10.14
CA LEU A 185 -8.46 -17.47 -11.51
C LEU A 185 -7.30 -18.46 -11.52
N THR A 186 -6.26 -18.22 -10.71
CA THR A 186 -5.08 -19.10 -10.62
C THR A 186 -5.47 -20.50 -10.15
N VAL A 187 -6.39 -20.60 -9.19
CA VAL A 187 -6.94 -21.88 -8.73
C VAL A 187 -7.68 -22.61 -9.85
N ARG A 188 -8.50 -21.90 -10.63
CA ARG A 188 -9.25 -22.49 -11.76
C ARG A 188 -8.36 -22.91 -12.93
N GLU A 189 -7.33 -22.13 -13.24
CA GLU A 189 -6.32 -22.52 -14.23
C GLU A 189 -5.63 -23.81 -13.83
N THR A 190 -5.26 -23.94 -12.54
CA THR A 190 -4.68 -25.18 -12.01
C THR A 190 -5.65 -26.35 -12.11
N GLU A 191 -6.93 -26.16 -11.77
CA GLU A 191 -7.97 -27.19 -11.91
C GLU A 191 -8.11 -27.64 -13.37
N LEU A 192 -8.20 -26.72 -14.33
CA LEU A 192 -8.32 -27.05 -15.75
C LEU A 192 -7.09 -27.78 -16.28
N LEU A 193 -5.89 -27.41 -15.83
CA LEU A 193 -4.67 -28.16 -16.13
C LEU A 193 -4.74 -29.60 -15.60
N THR A 194 -5.26 -29.82 -14.39
CA THR A 194 -5.43 -31.19 -13.85
C THR A 194 -6.49 -31.99 -14.59
N LEU A 195 -7.58 -31.34 -15.05
CA LEU A 195 -8.61 -31.99 -15.85
C LEU A 195 -8.05 -32.40 -17.22
N ALA A 196 -7.28 -31.53 -17.89
CA ALA A 196 -6.61 -31.85 -19.15
C ALA A 196 -5.62 -33.03 -19.00
N GLN A 197 -4.89 -33.10 -17.89
CA GLN A 197 -4.01 -34.25 -17.60
C GLN A 197 -4.81 -35.55 -17.38
N LEU A 198 -5.98 -35.46 -16.75
CA LEU A 198 -6.86 -36.61 -16.54
C LEU A 198 -7.47 -37.09 -17.87
N GLU A 199 -7.88 -36.18 -18.75
CA GLU A 199 -8.33 -36.49 -20.11
C GLU A 199 -7.25 -37.26 -20.89
N GLU A 200 -6.01 -36.81 -20.84
CA GLU A 200 -4.89 -37.48 -21.51
C GLU A 200 -4.62 -38.88 -20.93
N ARG A 201 -4.78 -39.04 -19.61
CA ARG A 201 -4.68 -40.36 -18.95
C ARG A 201 -5.80 -41.30 -19.35
N ILE A 202 -7.03 -40.81 -19.50
CA ILE A 202 -8.17 -41.61 -19.96
C ILE A 202 -7.98 -42.00 -21.42
N ARG A 203 -7.46 -41.10 -22.25
CA ARG A 203 -7.14 -41.37 -23.67
C ARG A 203 -6.09 -42.48 -23.82
N THR A 204 -5.06 -42.46 -22.97
CA THR A 204 -3.95 -43.44 -23.00
C THR A 204 -4.28 -44.74 -22.27
N ARG A 205 -5.15 -44.69 -21.24
CA ARG A 205 -5.62 -45.85 -20.48
C ARG A 205 -7.14 -45.75 -20.24
N PRO A 206 -7.96 -46.23 -21.20
CA PRO A 206 -9.41 -46.14 -21.10
C PRO A 206 -9.95 -46.98 -19.93
N PRO A 207 -10.83 -46.43 -19.07
CA PRO A 207 -11.55 -47.20 -18.06
C PRO A 207 -12.66 -48.05 -18.70
N ALA A 208 -13.18 -49.04 -17.96
CA ALA A 208 -14.27 -49.89 -18.42
C ALA A 208 -15.55 -49.08 -18.73
N ASP A 209 -15.85 -48.09 -17.90
CA ASP A 209 -17.03 -47.21 -18.03
C ASP A 209 -16.69 -45.89 -18.75
N LEU A 210 -15.95 -45.98 -19.87
CA LEU A 210 -15.42 -44.82 -20.60
C LEU A 210 -16.49 -43.75 -20.90
N ALA A 211 -17.68 -44.16 -21.34
CA ALA A 211 -18.74 -43.22 -21.71
C ALA A 211 -19.23 -42.38 -20.53
N GLU A 212 -19.42 -42.99 -19.35
CA GLU A 212 -19.85 -42.29 -18.14
C GLU A 212 -18.75 -41.37 -17.61
N VAL A 213 -17.52 -41.87 -17.56
CA VAL A 213 -16.36 -41.11 -17.08
C VAL A 213 -16.09 -39.90 -17.97
N SER A 214 -16.11 -40.08 -19.29
CA SER A 214 -15.94 -38.97 -20.25
C SER A 214 -17.07 -37.95 -20.15
N ALA A 215 -18.34 -38.38 -20.06
CA ALA A 215 -19.46 -37.44 -19.91
C ALA A 215 -19.36 -36.60 -18.62
N ARG A 216 -18.95 -37.23 -17.51
CA ARG A 216 -18.75 -36.53 -16.23
C ARG A 216 -17.57 -35.56 -16.28
N LEU A 217 -16.50 -35.92 -16.97
CA LEU A 217 -15.32 -35.09 -17.14
C LEU A 217 -15.63 -33.85 -17.97
N GLU A 218 -16.29 -34.02 -19.12
CA GLU A 218 -16.75 -32.93 -19.98
C GLU A 218 -17.69 -31.98 -19.22
N ALA A 219 -18.65 -32.50 -18.45
CA ALA A 219 -19.54 -31.67 -17.64
C ALA A 219 -18.79 -30.88 -16.55
N THR A 220 -17.78 -31.48 -15.93
CA THR A 220 -16.95 -30.82 -14.91
C THR A 220 -16.10 -29.72 -15.54
N ARG A 221 -15.49 -30.01 -16.69
CA ARG A 221 -14.68 -29.06 -17.46
C ARG A 221 -15.51 -27.88 -17.94
N ALA A 222 -16.65 -28.13 -18.58
CA ALA A 222 -17.54 -27.08 -19.05
C ALA A 222 -17.97 -26.13 -17.91
N LYS A 223 -18.23 -26.68 -16.72
CA LYS A 223 -18.55 -25.89 -15.53
C LYS A 223 -17.35 -25.05 -15.06
N ALA A 224 -16.14 -25.62 -15.05
CA ALA A 224 -14.93 -24.91 -14.67
C ALA A 224 -14.57 -23.78 -15.66
N GLU A 225 -14.70 -24.04 -16.96
CA GLU A 225 -14.47 -23.03 -18.02
C GLU A 225 -15.50 -21.90 -17.96
N ALA A 226 -16.78 -22.21 -17.77
CA ALA A 226 -17.82 -21.19 -17.59
C ALA A 226 -17.50 -20.28 -16.39
N ARG A 227 -17.10 -20.87 -15.26
CA ARG A 227 -16.70 -20.11 -14.08
C ARG A 227 -15.44 -19.27 -14.31
N GLN A 228 -14.44 -19.80 -15.02
CA GLN A 228 -13.24 -19.03 -15.37
C GLN A 228 -13.60 -17.83 -16.24
N ALA A 229 -14.47 -18.01 -17.23
CA ALA A 229 -14.93 -16.93 -18.11
C ALA A 229 -15.67 -15.83 -17.32
N GLU A 230 -16.54 -16.20 -16.38
CA GLU A 230 -17.21 -15.25 -15.47
C GLU A 230 -16.20 -14.41 -14.67
N LEU A 231 -15.19 -15.06 -14.10
CA LEU A 231 -14.15 -14.39 -13.31
C LEU A 231 -13.27 -13.47 -14.17
N GLN A 232 -12.91 -13.91 -15.37
CA GLN A 232 -12.16 -13.10 -16.33
C GLN A 232 -12.95 -11.86 -16.74
N GLN A 233 -14.26 -12.02 -16.98
CA GLN A 233 -15.15 -10.91 -17.30
C GLN A 233 -15.25 -9.93 -16.14
N ALA A 234 -15.51 -10.39 -14.92
CA ALA A 234 -15.59 -9.53 -13.74
C ALA A 234 -14.28 -8.74 -13.50
N ARG A 235 -13.12 -9.39 -13.69
CA ARG A 235 -11.81 -8.74 -13.60
C ARG A 235 -11.62 -7.69 -14.70
N ALA A 236 -12.03 -7.98 -15.93
CA ALA A 236 -11.92 -7.04 -17.05
C ALA A 236 -12.83 -5.82 -16.86
N GLU A 237 -14.07 -6.02 -16.39
CA GLU A 237 -15.02 -4.94 -16.06
C GLU A 237 -14.47 -4.03 -14.97
N LEU A 238 -13.88 -4.60 -13.91
CA LEU A 238 -13.30 -3.82 -12.82
C LEU A 238 -12.09 -2.99 -13.28
N LEU A 239 -11.23 -3.55 -14.14
CA LEU A 239 -10.11 -2.81 -14.74
C LEU A 239 -10.58 -1.72 -15.72
N ALA A 240 -11.63 -1.97 -16.49
CA ALA A 240 -12.21 -0.97 -17.39
C ALA A 240 -12.78 0.22 -16.62
N ALA A 241 -13.50 -0.04 -15.52
CA ALA A 241 -14.03 1.01 -14.64
C ALA A 241 -12.92 1.88 -14.03
N LEU A 242 -11.74 1.30 -13.77
CA LEU A 242 -10.58 2.05 -13.30
C LEU A 242 -9.98 2.95 -14.38
N GLY A 243 -9.96 2.51 -15.64
CA GLY A 243 -9.43 3.30 -16.76
C GLY A 243 -10.21 4.59 -17.05
N GLU A 244 -11.49 4.65 -16.66
CA GLU A 244 -12.33 5.85 -16.80
C GLU A 244 -12.09 6.89 -15.68
N LEU A 245 -11.45 6.49 -14.58
CA LEU A 245 -11.12 7.36 -13.45
C LEU A 245 -9.81 8.12 -13.74
N GLY A 246 -9.92 9.22 -14.47
CA GLY A 246 -8.77 10.02 -14.90
C GLY A 246 -7.87 10.59 -13.78
N ALA A 247 -6.61 10.85 -14.19
CA ALA A 247 -5.51 11.58 -13.54
C ALA A 247 -4.56 10.82 -12.60
N ALA A 248 -4.55 9.48 -12.62
CA ALA A 248 -3.49 8.71 -11.96
C ALA A 248 -2.13 8.95 -12.62
N ARG A 249 -1.14 9.37 -11.83
CA ARG A 249 0.23 9.61 -12.32
C ARG A 249 1.29 9.37 -11.25
N VAL A 250 2.50 9.05 -11.71
CA VAL A 250 3.71 9.03 -10.88
C VAL A 250 4.60 10.18 -11.32
N VAL A 251 4.92 11.11 -10.43
CA VAL A 251 5.76 12.28 -10.70
C VAL A 251 7.12 12.09 -10.08
N VAL A 252 8.18 12.25 -10.89
CA VAL A 252 9.57 12.12 -10.47
C VAL A 252 10.30 13.44 -10.73
N HIS A 253 10.74 14.13 -9.69
CA HIS A 253 11.32 15.48 -9.84
C HIS A 253 12.80 15.52 -10.23
N ARG A 254 13.53 14.41 -10.08
CA ARG A 254 14.97 14.37 -10.37
C ARG A 254 15.37 13.20 -11.24
N GLN A 255 15.21 11.98 -10.75
CA GLN A 255 15.67 10.79 -11.47
C GLN A 255 14.90 9.53 -11.08
N CYS A 256 14.72 8.63 -12.05
CA CYS A 256 14.20 7.29 -11.85
C CYS A 256 15.25 6.27 -12.30
N HIS A 257 15.63 5.38 -11.39
CA HIS A 257 16.63 4.36 -11.64
C HIS A 257 16.03 3.13 -12.35
N PRO A 258 16.87 2.34 -13.07
CA PRO A 258 16.40 1.09 -13.65
C PRO A 258 15.95 0.08 -12.59
N GLY A 259 15.15 -0.91 -13.01
CA GLY A 259 14.55 -1.91 -12.13
C GLY A 259 13.34 -1.43 -11.34
N VAL A 260 12.94 -0.16 -11.51
CA VAL A 260 11.65 0.34 -11.03
C VAL A 260 10.54 -0.19 -11.92
N VAL A 261 9.47 -0.70 -11.31
CA VAL A 261 8.24 -1.11 -11.99
C VAL A 261 7.14 -0.13 -11.62
N VAL A 262 6.63 0.59 -12.62
CA VAL A 262 5.50 1.50 -12.48
C VAL A 262 4.24 0.82 -12.99
N ARG A 263 3.15 0.90 -12.23
CA ARG A 263 1.84 0.39 -12.66
C ARG A 263 0.76 1.46 -12.53
N ILE A 264 -0.05 1.63 -13.56
CA ILE A 264 -1.20 2.54 -13.55
C ILE A 264 -2.39 1.85 -14.23
N HIS A 265 -3.53 1.76 -13.53
CA HIS A 265 -4.76 1.10 -14.01
C HIS A 265 -4.52 -0.28 -14.69
N GLY A 266 -3.59 -1.08 -14.15
CA GLY A 266 -3.28 -2.44 -14.65
C GLY A 266 -2.22 -2.50 -15.74
N HIS A 267 -1.88 -1.37 -16.37
CA HIS A 267 -0.73 -1.26 -17.28
C HIS A 267 0.56 -1.17 -16.47
N SER A 268 1.64 -1.76 -17.00
CA SER A 268 2.93 -1.84 -16.33
C SER A 268 4.06 -1.34 -17.22
N TYR A 269 5.00 -0.62 -16.63
CA TYR A 269 6.19 -0.09 -17.29
C TYR A 269 7.40 -0.42 -16.42
N GLU A 270 8.36 -1.16 -16.97
CA GLU A 270 9.62 -1.46 -16.30
C GLU A 270 10.71 -0.51 -16.83
N VAL A 271 11.36 0.19 -15.92
CA VAL A 271 12.41 1.16 -16.24
C VAL A 271 13.69 0.41 -16.56
N GLY A 272 14.08 0.38 -17.85
CA GLY A 272 15.29 -0.32 -18.32
C GLY A 272 16.57 0.50 -18.29
N SER A 273 16.48 1.83 -18.29
CA SER A 273 17.62 2.76 -18.21
C SER A 273 17.28 3.95 -17.33
N GLU A 274 18.29 4.66 -16.84
CA GLU A 274 18.07 5.81 -15.97
C GLU A 274 17.26 6.90 -16.72
N LEU A 275 16.21 7.39 -16.08
CA LEU A 275 15.35 8.46 -16.59
C LEU A 275 15.56 9.71 -15.73
N GLY A 276 15.55 10.88 -16.38
CA GLY A 276 15.59 12.17 -15.71
C GLY A 276 14.26 12.57 -15.07
N PRO A 277 14.03 13.87 -14.83
CA PRO A 277 12.77 14.36 -14.30
C PRO A 277 11.63 14.18 -15.31
N GLY A 278 10.45 13.82 -14.82
CA GLY A 278 9.29 13.55 -15.67
C GLY A 278 8.14 12.92 -14.91
N GLN A 279 7.17 12.40 -15.64
CA GLN A 279 6.02 11.72 -15.06
C GLN A 279 5.61 10.50 -15.88
N PHE A 280 5.13 9.48 -15.18
CA PHE A 280 4.46 8.34 -15.79
C PHE A 280 2.95 8.57 -15.76
N MET A 281 2.31 8.38 -16.91
CA MET A 281 0.86 8.53 -17.06
C MET A 281 0.35 7.64 -18.20
N LEU A 282 -0.96 7.42 -18.23
CA LEU A 282 -1.61 6.75 -19.35
C LEU A 282 -1.95 7.77 -20.44
N GLU A 283 -1.42 7.54 -21.64
CA GLU A 283 -1.78 8.26 -22.88
C GLU A 283 -2.24 7.23 -23.91
N ASP A 284 -3.40 7.45 -24.53
CA ASP A 284 -3.98 6.59 -25.57
C ASP A 284 -4.02 5.08 -25.21
N GLY A 285 -4.23 4.75 -23.92
CA GLY A 285 -4.29 3.36 -23.44
C GLY A 285 -2.93 2.69 -23.23
N ALA A 286 -1.83 3.43 -23.31
CA ALA A 286 -0.48 2.97 -23.04
C ALA A 286 0.17 3.75 -21.89
N LEU A 287 0.89 3.05 -21.00
CA LEU A 287 1.65 3.68 -19.93
C LEU A 287 2.95 4.24 -20.53
N VAL A 288 3.10 5.56 -20.50
CA VAL A 288 4.24 6.28 -21.08
C VAL A 288 4.97 7.11 -20.02
N PHE A 289 6.25 7.36 -20.27
CA PHE A 289 7.03 8.34 -19.52
C PHE A 289 7.13 9.64 -20.31
N VAL A 290 6.68 10.74 -19.72
CA VAL A 290 6.73 12.09 -20.29
C VAL A 290 7.82 12.89 -19.56
N PRO A 291 8.96 13.17 -20.21
CA PRO A 291 10.02 14.00 -19.63
C PRO A 291 9.51 15.43 -19.34
N ARG A 292 10.08 16.07 -18.30
CA ARG A 292 9.74 17.44 -17.91
C ARG A 292 10.78 18.47 -18.35
#